data_AF-A0A7C4GQ29-F1
#
_entry.id   AF-A0A7C4GQ29-F1
#
_cell.length_a   1.000
_cell.length_b   1.000
_cell.length_c   1.000
_cell.angle_alpha   90.00
_cell.angle_beta   90.00
_cell.angle_gamma   90.00
#
_symmetry.space_group_name_H-M   'P 1'
#
loop_
_entity.id
_entity.type
_entity.pdbx_description
1 polymer ?
#
loop_
_entity_poly.entity_id
_entity_poly.type
_entity_poly.pdbx_seq_one_letter_code
_entity_poly.pdbx_strand_id
1 'polypeptide(L)'
;VIIVSDPRADSQAVKEASSVGVPVVALCSTDNDFSGVDLVIPTNNKGRRALAVIYWLLARQILRERGELPQDKDPPLTIEDFEAKISKEEEEG
;
A
#
# COMPACT_ATOMS: atom_id res chain seq x y z
N VAL A 1 0.17 -11.18 -8.71
CA VAL A 1 0.95 -10.07 -8.14
C VAL A 1 0.42 -9.81 -6.74
N ILE A 2 1.29 -9.57 -5.77
CA ILE A 2 0.92 -9.10 -4.43
C ILE A 2 1.47 -7.70 -4.20
N ILE A 3 0.80 -6.92 -3.34
CA ILE A 3 1.25 -5.61 -2.88
C ILE A 3 1.45 -5.71 -1.37
N VAL A 4 2.64 -5.39 -0.88
CA VAL A 4 2.96 -5.37 0.56
C VAL A 4 3.17 -3.94 1.06
N SER A 5 2.74 -3.65 2.29
CA SER A 5 2.84 -2.32 2.91
C SER A 5 4.22 -2.07 3.48
N ASP A 6 4.85 -3.10 4.04
CA ASP A 6 6.21 -3.01 4.55
C ASP A 6 6.89 -4.37 4.35
N PRO A 7 7.91 -4.49 3.48
CA PRO A 7 8.56 -5.78 3.21
C PRO A 7 9.23 -6.40 4.46
N ARG A 8 9.51 -5.60 5.50
CA ARG A 8 10.02 -6.09 6.78
C ARG A 8 8.89 -6.71 7.61
N ALA A 9 7.77 -6.01 7.76
CA ALA A 9 6.62 -6.51 8.53
C ALA A 9 5.93 -7.69 7.82
N ASP A 10 5.79 -7.59 6.49
CA ASP A 10 5.13 -8.56 5.61
C ASP A 10 6.09 -9.62 5.05
N SER A 11 7.26 -9.82 5.69
CA SER A 11 8.34 -10.67 5.16
C SER A 11 7.94 -12.12 4.87
N GLN A 12 6.94 -12.66 5.58
CA GLN A 12 6.39 -13.99 5.29
C GLN A 12 5.66 -14.03 3.95
N ALA A 13 4.82 -13.02 3.66
CA ALA A 13 4.12 -12.92 2.39
C ALA A 13 5.10 -12.77 1.21
N VAL A 14 6.18 -11.99 1.39
CA VAL A 14 7.25 -11.84 0.39
C VAL A 14 7.94 -13.19 0.12
N LYS A 15 8.27 -13.95 1.17
CA LYS A 15 8.90 -15.28 1.03
C LYS A 15 7.98 -16.29 0.35
N GLU A 16 6.72 -16.35 0.76
CA GLU A 16 5.73 -17.25 0.17
C GLU A 16 5.51 -16.93 -1.31
N ALA A 17 5.29 -15.66 -1.65
CA ALA A 17 5.13 -15.20 -3.03
C ALA A 17 6.36 -15.53 -3.89
N SER A 18 7.56 -15.30 -3.36
CA SER A 18 8.82 -15.65 -4.03
C SER A 18 8.91 -17.15 -4.30
N SER A 19 8.49 -18.00 -3.35
CA SER A 19 8.58 -19.46 -3.49
C SER A 19 7.65 -20.04 -4.56
N VAL A 20 6.52 -19.37 -4.84
CA VAL A 20 5.56 -19.78 -5.88
C VAL A 20 5.69 -18.97 -7.18
N GLY A 21 6.65 -18.05 -7.27
CA GLY A 21 6.89 -17.23 -8.46
C GLY A 21 5.84 -16.14 -8.72
N VAL A 22 5.21 -15.60 -7.67
CA VAL A 22 4.26 -14.49 -7.77
C VAL A 22 5.01 -13.15 -7.64
N PRO A 23 4.84 -12.20 -8.58
CA PRO A 23 5.52 -10.91 -8.49
C PRO A 23 5.10 -10.07 -7.27
N VAL A 24 6.07 -9.39 -6.65
CA VAL A 24 5.91 -8.58 -5.43
C VAL A 24 6.16 -7.10 -5.72
N VAL A 25 5.16 -6.28 -5.44
CA VAL A 25 5.28 -4.81 -5.38
C VAL A 25 5.27 -4.40 -3.90
N ALA A 26 6.21 -3.55 -3.48
CA ALA A 26 6.33 -3.15 -2.07
C ALA A 26 6.37 -1.63 -1.88
N LEU A 27 5.68 -1.15 -0.84
CA LEU A 27 5.86 0.22 -0.32
C LEU A 27 7.07 0.22 0.60
N CYS A 28 8.09 1.03 0.28
CA CYS A 28 9.36 1.00 1.02
C CYS A 28 9.79 2.38 1.50
N SER A 29 10.15 2.45 2.78
CA SER A 29 10.89 3.52 3.44
C SER A 29 12.40 3.28 3.32
N THR A 30 13.21 4.24 3.78
CA THR A 30 14.68 4.21 3.71
C THR A 30 15.33 3.07 4.48
N ASP A 31 14.63 2.47 5.43
CA ASP A 31 15.13 1.41 6.32
C ASP A 31 14.68 0.00 5.94
N ASN A 32 14.04 -0.16 4.77
CA ASN A 32 13.59 -1.45 4.27
C ASN A 32 14.66 -2.17 3.44
N ASP A 33 14.70 -3.50 3.53
CA ASP A 33 15.41 -4.39 2.60
C ASP A 33 14.51 -4.68 1.38
N PHE A 34 15.10 -4.73 0.19
CA PHE A 34 14.40 -4.94 -1.09
C PHE A 34 14.51 -6.39 -1.60
N SER A 35 15.09 -7.29 -0.81
CA SER A 35 15.24 -8.70 -1.16
C SER A 35 13.88 -9.36 -1.42
N GLY A 36 13.70 -9.92 -2.62
CA GLY A 36 12.43 -10.55 -3.05
C GLY A 36 11.34 -9.56 -3.48
N VAL A 37 11.69 -8.29 -3.71
CA VAL A 37 10.78 -7.27 -4.26
C VAL A 37 11.12 -7.02 -5.72
N ASP A 38 10.14 -7.14 -6.61
CA ASP A 38 10.32 -6.89 -8.05
C ASP A 38 10.14 -5.41 -8.40
N LEU A 39 9.26 -4.71 -7.70
CA LEU A 39 8.99 -3.29 -7.89
C LEU A 39 8.85 -2.56 -6.57
N VAL A 40 9.67 -1.54 -6.38
CA VAL A 40 9.65 -0.67 -5.19
C VAL A 40 8.87 0.60 -5.48
N ILE A 41 7.93 0.93 -4.60
CA ILE A 41 7.28 2.24 -4.52
C ILE A 41 7.88 2.97 -3.31
N PRO A 42 8.82 3.92 -3.51
CA PRO A 42 9.43 4.65 -2.42
C PRO A 42 8.42 5.59 -1.76
N THR A 43 8.19 5.42 -0.45
CA THR A 43 7.22 6.22 0.32
C THR A 43 7.47 6.13 1.83
N ASN A 44 6.79 6.96 2.61
CA ASN A 44 6.67 6.76 4.06
C ASN A 44 5.62 5.67 4.34
N ASN A 45 6.08 4.46 4.65
CA ASN A 45 5.21 3.31 4.96
C ASN A 45 4.89 3.14 6.46
N LYS A 46 5.22 4.12 7.31
CA LYS A 46 4.90 4.11 8.75
C LYS A 46 3.76 5.05 9.11
N GLY A 47 3.64 6.16 8.40
CA GLY A 47 2.61 7.15 8.66
C GLY A 47 1.23 6.67 8.19
N ARG A 48 0.24 6.60 9.09
CA ARG A 48 -1.15 6.22 8.76
C ARG A 48 -1.73 7.02 7.60
N ARG A 49 -1.58 8.35 7.64
CA ARG A 49 -2.01 9.25 6.56
C ARG A 49 -1.23 9.03 5.26
N ALA A 50 0.06 8.75 5.34
CA ALA A 50 0.89 8.48 4.16
C ALA A 50 0.44 7.20 3.45
N LEU A 51 0.22 6.11 4.20
CA LEU A 51 -0.30 4.85 3.67
C LEU A 51 -1.70 5.05 3.05
N ALA A 52 -2.60 5.75 3.73
CA ALA A 52 -3.94 6.05 3.21
C ALA A 52 -3.89 6.76 1.86
N VAL A 53 -3.06 7.81 1.75
CA VAL A 53 -2.86 8.55 0.49
C VAL A 53 -2.33 7.64 -0.62
N ILE A 54 -1.31 6.82 -0.34
CA ILE A 54 -0.71 5.94 -1.36
C ILE A 54 -1.70 4.91 -1.86
N TYR A 55 -2.41 4.23 -0.95
CA TYR A 55 -3.41 3.24 -1.35
C TYR A 55 -4.59 3.88 -2.11
N TRP A 56 -5.02 5.07 -1.71
CA TRP A 56 -6.05 5.81 -2.42
C TRP A 56 -5.61 6.19 -3.85
N LEU A 57 -4.38 6.70 -4.01
CA LEU A 57 -3.81 7.03 -5.32
C LEU A 57 -3.68 5.80 -6.22
N LEU A 58 -3.24 4.67 -5.67
CA LEU A 58 -3.15 3.40 -6.40
C LEU A 58 -4.53 2.92 -6.85
N ALA A 59 -5.52 2.93 -5.96
CA ALA A 59 -6.89 2.57 -6.30
C ALA A 59 -7.46 3.47 -7.40
N ARG A 60 -7.29 4.79 -7.27
CA ARG A 60 -7.69 5.77 -8.29
C ARG A 60 -7.05 5.47 -9.64
N GLN A 61 -5.74 5.22 -9.68
CA GLN A 61 -5.06 4.97 -10.94
C GLN A 61 -5.52 3.64 -11.56
N ILE A 62 -5.70 2.58 -10.77
CA ILE A 62 -6.19 1.30 -11.27
C ILE A 62 -7.60 1.45 -11.88
N LEU A 63 -8.50 2.20 -11.24
CA LEU A 63 -9.84 2.46 -11.78
C LEU A 63 -9.77 3.23 -13.12
N ARG A 64 -8.82 4.16 -13.26
CA ARG A 64 -8.59 4.89 -14.52
C ARG A 64 -8.07 3.98 -15.63
N GLU A 65 -7.08 3.12 -15.33
CA GLU A 65 -6.55 2.16 -16.32
C GLU A 65 -7.59 1.11 -16.74
N ARG A 66 -8.56 0.80 -15.87
CA ARG A 66 -9.68 -0.10 -16.20
C ARG A 66 -10.82 0.59 -16.96
N GLY A 67 -10.78 1.91 -17.13
CA GLY A 67 -11.86 2.68 -17.73
C GLY A 67 -13.10 2.84 -16.84
N GLU A 68 -12.99 2.50 -15.55
CA GLU A 68 -14.06 2.62 -14.55
C GLU A 68 -14.14 4.04 -13.96
N LEU A 69 -13.07 4.83 -14.10
CA LEU A 69 -12.99 6.22 -13.65
C LEU A 69 -12.37 7.12 -14.74
N PRO A 70 -12.99 8.25 -15.10
CA PRO A 70 -12.37 9.22 -16.00
C PRO A 70 -11.07 9.82 -15.44
N GLN A 71 -10.16 10.22 -16.33
CA GLN A 71 -8.82 10.74 -15.97
C GLN A 71 -8.86 12.02 -15.13
N ASP A 72 -9.93 12.81 -15.26
CA ASP A 72 -10.16 14.09 -14.57
C ASP A 72 -11.02 13.94 -13.31
N LYS A 73 -11.40 12.71 -12.94
CA LYS A 73 -12.26 12.43 -11.78
C LYS A 73 -11.53 11.68 -10.69
N ASP A 74 -12.07 11.81 -9.49
CA ASP A 74 -11.66 11.08 -8.30
C ASP A 74 -12.73 10.04 -7.92
N PRO A 75 -12.33 8.92 -7.28
CA PRO A 75 -13.28 7.94 -6.77
C PRO A 75 -14.19 8.55 -5.70
N PRO A 76 -15.37 7.97 -5.45
CA PRO A 76 -16.31 8.49 -4.44
C PRO A 76 -15.77 8.37 -3.00
N LEU A 77 -14.88 7.41 -2.74
CA LEU A 77 -14.19 7.26 -1.45
C LEU A 77 -13.10 8.32 -1.33
N THR A 78 -13.00 8.98 -0.17
CA THR A 78 -11.97 9.97 0.10
C THR A 78 -10.72 9.34 0.70
N ILE A 79 -9.68 10.15 0.92
CA ILE A 79 -8.46 9.68 1.59
C ILE A 79 -8.75 9.33 3.05
N GLU A 80 -9.64 10.08 3.70
CA GLU A 80 -10.06 9.86 5.09
C GLU A 80 -10.76 8.50 5.27
N ASP A 81 -11.48 8.03 4.24
CA ASP A 81 -12.07 6.68 4.24
C ASP A 81 -11.00 5.56 4.27
N PHE A 82 -9.77 5.86 3.84
CA PHE A 82 -8.63 4.95 3.85
C PHE A 82 -7.77 5.09 5.12
N GLU A 83 -7.98 6.12 5.94
CA GLU A 83 -7.21 6.30 7.17
C GLU A 83 -7.66 5.29 8.24
N ALA A 84 -6.68 4.62 8.86
CA ALA A 84 -6.94 3.73 9.99
C ALA A 84 -7.55 4.52 11.15
N LYS A 85 -8.79 4.17 11.51
CA LYS A 85 -9.51 4.74 12.64
C LYS A 85 -8.83 4.28 13.93
N ILE A 86 -8.47 5.24 14.78
CA ILE A 86 -7.99 4.96 16.13
C ILE A 86 -9.20 4.45 16.91
N SER A 87 -9.11 3.24 17.48
CA SER A 87 -10.12 2.80 18.44
C SER A 87 -9.94 3.61 19.73
N LYS A 88 -11.03 3.92 20.43
CA LYS A 88 -10.98 4.70 21.69
C LYS A 88 -10.05 4.09 22.76
N GLU A 89 -9.72 2.81 22.65
CA GLU A 89 -8.81 2.10 23.56
C GLU A 89 -7.34 2.51 23.39
N GLU A 90 -6.96 3.07 22.23
CA GLU A 90 -5.59 3.55 21.97
C GLU A 90 -5.36 5.01 22.41
N GLU A 91 -6.41 5.76 22.74
CA GLU A 91 -6.31 7.14 23.27
C GLU A 91 -6.03 7.20 24.78
N GLU A 92 -6.30 6.11 25.52
CA GLU A 92 -6.17 6.03 26.99
C GLU A 92 -4.91 5.26 27.47
N GLY A 93 -4.00 4.92 26.56
CA GLY A 93 -2.76 4.17 26.82
C GLY A 93 -1.51 5.03 27.01
#